data_AF-A0A1G7XAE5-F1
#
_entry.id   AF-A0A1G7XAE5-F1
#
_cell.length_a   1.000
_cell.length_b   1.000
_cell.length_c   1.000
_cell.angle_alpha   90.00
_cell.angle_beta   90.00
_cell.angle_gamma   90.00
#
_symmetry.space_group_name_H-M   'P 1'
#
loop_
_entity.id
_entity.type
_entity.pdbx_description
1 polymer ?
#
loop_
_entity_poly.entity_id
_entity_poly.type
_entity_poly.pdbx_seq_one_letter_code
_entity_poly.pdbx_strand_id
1 'polypeptide(L)'
;MIEFVNEAQALDYVTHLPAQAKSLFRFGFSLLSEMSEQQQRIVVEGARQAIATSLPDSNEVAARLGKDANVAEPAIAAAAITTTIFARTSVELAPEQFRQIFIKAGVIDEALSDALENFFEIACAERQALRSQVERTDDARAVLPNLASFTLGIDVRVSFEGNEVRSMVPVVVANIDTDAEGQVLWCQMTKEQLTRLRADFDAALQKLEATQKKLGLGEG
;
A
#
# COMPACT_ATOMS: atom_id res chain seq x y z
N MET A 1 -3.80 -12.69 10.84
CA MET A 1 -2.67 -11.73 10.90
C MET A 1 -1.40 -12.54 11.04
N ILE A 2 -0.38 -12.28 10.22
CA ILE A 2 0.86 -13.06 10.21
C ILE A 2 1.91 -12.31 11.03
N GLU A 3 2.45 -12.93 12.07
CA GLU A 3 3.68 -12.49 12.75
C GLU A 3 4.77 -13.52 12.47
N PHE A 4 5.98 -13.06 12.17
CA PHE A 4 7.14 -13.92 11.96
C PHE A 4 7.97 -13.94 13.24
N VAL A 5 7.85 -15.04 13.99
CA VAL A 5 8.52 -15.24 15.27
C VAL A 5 10.01 -15.58 15.08
N ASN A 6 10.45 -15.92 13.86
CA ASN A 6 11.84 -16.20 13.52
C ASN A 6 12.12 -16.09 11.99
N GLU A 7 13.39 -16.16 11.61
CA GLU A 7 13.86 -16.16 10.20
C GLU A 7 13.19 -17.26 9.36
N ALA A 8 12.99 -18.45 9.93
CA ALA A 8 12.45 -19.59 9.19
C ALA A 8 10.99 -19.36 8.75
N GLN A 9 10.18 -18.70 9.57
CA GLN A 9 8.80 -18.35 9.22
C GLN A 9 8.73 -17.26 8.14
N ALA A 10 9.63 -16.27 8.20
CA ALA A 10 9.75 -15.26 7.15
C ALA A 10 10.19 -15.90 5.82
N LEU A 11 11.19 -16.80 5.86
CA LEU A 11 11.61 -17.57 4.70
C LEU A 11 10.50 -18.45 4.13
N ASP A 12 9.77 -19.17 4.98
CA ASP A 12 8.66 -20.03 4.58
C ASP A 12 7.58 -19.22 3.84
N TYR A 13 7.22 -18.06 4.37
CA TYR A 13 6.25 -17.15 3.74
C TYR A 13 6.71 -16.68 2.36
N VAL A 14 7.95 -16.20 2.23
CA VAL A 14 8.48 -15.74 0.94
C VAL A 14 8.60 -16.92 -0.04
N THR A 15 8.95 -18.10 0.45
CA THR A 15 9.07 -19.32 -0.36
C THR A 15 7.74 -19.73 -0.97
N HIS A 16 6.64 -19.59 -0.24
CA HIS A 16 5.29 -19.98 -0.68
C HIS A 16 4.53 -18.89 -1.45
N LEU A 17 5.17 -17.74 -1.71
CA LEU A 17 4.57 -16.73 -2.60
C LEU A 17 4.28 -17.32 -3.99
N PRO A 18 3.14 -16.95 -4.61
CA PRO A 18 2.83 -17.36 -5.98
C PRO A 18 3.94 -16.97 -6.96
N ALA A 19 4.20 -17.82 -7.96
CA ALA A 19 5.27 -17.58 -8.94
C ALA A 19 5.15 -16.22 -9.65
N GLN A 20 3.92 -15.80 -9.95
CA GLN A 20 3.64 -14.48 -10.54
C GLN A 20 4.05 -13.34 -9.61
N ALA A 21 3.74 -13.44 -8.31
CA ALA A 21 4.15 -12.46 -7.31
C ALA A 21 5.67 -12.41 -7.17
N LYS A 22 6.35 -13.56 -7.11
CA LYS A 22 7.82 -13.61 -7.09
C LYS A 22 8.45 -12.95 -8.32
N SER A 23 7.87 -13.17 -9.50
CA SER A 23 8.33 -12.53 -10.74
C SER A 23 8.16 -11.00 -10.69
N LEU A 24 7.03 -10.52 -10.17
CA LEU A 24 6.78 -9.09 -9.98
C LEU A 24 7.79 -8.48 -8.99
N PHE A 25 8.02 -9.14 -7.85
CA PHE A 25 8.99 -8.66 -6.86
C PHE A 25 10.41 -8.66 -7.40
N ARG A 26 10.82 -9.70 -8.14
CA ARG A 26 12.12 -9.72 -8.79
C ARG A 26 12.30 -8.55 -9.76
N PHE A 27 11.27 -8.24 -10.55
CA PHE A 27 11.29 -7.08 -11.43
C PHE A 27 11.42 -5.76 -10.63
N GLY A 28 10.62 -5.59 -9.58
CA GLY A 28 10.71 -4.43 -8.69
C GLY A 28 12.07 -4.27 -8.01
N PHE A 29 12.67 -5.36 -7.57
CA PHE A 29 14.02 -5.39 -7.02
C PHE A 29 15.09 -5.01 -8.04
N SER A 30 14.97 -5.48 -9.29
CA SER A 30 15.85 -5.05 -10.38
C SER A 30 15.79 -3.54 -10.58
N LEU A 31 14.58 -2.96 -10.60
CA LEU A 31 14.39 -1.51 -10.72
C LEU A 31 15.00 -0.75 -9.54
N LEU A 32 14.86 -1.26 -8.31
CA LEU A 32 15.45 -0.67 -7.10
C LEU A 32 16.98 -0.68 -7.12
N SER A 33 17.58 -1.72 -7.70
CA SER A 33 19.03 -1.84 -7.81
C SER A 33 19.66 -0.78 -8.73
N GLU A 34 18.88 -0.24 -9.67
CA GLU A 34 19.30 0.83 -10.58
C GLU A 34 19.05 2.24 -10.01
N MET A 35 18.39 2.34 -8.85
CA MET A 35 18.03 3.61 -8.22
C MET A 35 19.14 4.13 -7.32
N SER A 36 19.27 5.45 -7.23
CA SER A 36 20.13 6.08 -6.22
C SER A 36 19.58 5.84 -4.81
N GLU A 37 20.42 5.98 -3.78
CA GLU A 37 20.00 5.87 -2.38
C GLU A 37 18.79 6.78 -2.06
N GLN A 38 18.80 8.01 -2.58
CA GLN A 38 17.68 8.95 -2.41
C GLN A 38 16.39 8.43 -3.05
N GLN A 39 16.48 7.83 -4.24
CA GLN A 39 15.33 7.23 -4.91
C GLN A 39 14.83 6.00 -4.15
N GLN A 40 15.72 5.16 -3.62
CA GLN A 40 15.36 4.03 -2.78
C GLN A 40 14.61 4.48 -1.52
N ARG A 41 15.05 5.56 -0.85
CA ARG A 41 14.33 6.16 0.30
C ARG A 41 12.92 6.63 -0.08
N ILE A 42 12.74 7.24 -1.26
CA ILE A 42 11.41 7.64 -1.75
C ILE A 42 10.51 6.41 -1.92
N VAL A 43 11.04 5.31 -2.44
CA VAL A 43 10.26 4.07 -2.60
C VAL A 43 9.94 3.41 -1.26
N VAL A 44 10.87 3.37 -0.31
CA VAL A 44 10.62 2.85 1.05
C VAL A 44 9.53 3.66 1.76
N GLU A 45 9.56 4.99 1.64
CA GLU A 45 8.50 5.86 2.15
C GLU A 45 7.16 5.58 1.47
N GLY A 46 7.14 5.40 0.14
CA GLY A 46 5.93 5.00 -0.59
C GLY A 46 5.39 3.64 -0.14
N ALA A 47 6.27 2.66 0.10
CA ALA A 47 5.92 1.36 0.66
C ALA A 47 5.36 1.46 2.09
N ARG A 48 5.95 2.33 2.92
CA ARG A 48 5.43 2.65 4.25
C ARG A 48 4.02 3.23 4.16
N GLN A 49 3.78 4.18 3.28
CA GLN A 49 2.44 4.74 3.06
C GLN A 49 1.45 3.65 2.61
N ALA A 50 1.85 2.78 1.68
CA ALA A 50 1.05 1.65 1.21
C ALA A 50 0.60 0.72 2.36
N ILE A 51 1.44 0.53 3.38
CA ILE A 51 1.07 -0.24 4.58
C ILE A 51 -0.06 0.45 5.36
N ALA A 52 0.00 1.77 5.53
CA ALA A 52 -1.05 2.52 6.25
C ALA A 52 -2.38 2.56 5.48
N THR A 53 -2.31 2.81 4.17
CA THR A 53 -3.50 3.12 3.36
C THR A 53 -4.06 1.91 2.62
N SER A 54 -3.33 0.78 2.59
CA SER A 54 -3.57 -0.35 1.68
C SER A 54 -3.53 -0.02 0.18
N LEU A 55 -3.29 1.24 -0.19
CA LEU A 55 -3.30 1.76 -1.55
C LEU A 55 -2.09 2.67 -1.74
N PRO A 56 -1.00 2.20 -2.38
CA PRO A 56 0.10 3.08 -2.74
C PRO A 56 -0.36 4.11 -3.77
N ASP A 57 -0.04 5.40 -3.55
CA ASP A 57 -0.14 6.40 -4.62
C ASP A 57 1.09 6.29 -5.53
N SER A 58 1.06 5.29 -6.42
CA SER A 58 2.13 5.05 -7.38
C SER A 58 2.39 6.26 -8.28
N ASN A 59 1.41 7.14 -8.50
CA ASN A 59 1.57 8.34 -9.32
C ASN A 59 2.36 9.41 -8.57
N GLU A 60 2.07 9.63 -7.28
CA GLU A 60 2.84 10.55 -6.45
C GLU A 60 4.30 10.09 -6.33
N VAL A 61 4.52 8.81 -6.04
CA VAL A 61 5.86 8.24 -5.92
C VAL A 61 6.61 8.33 -7.27
N ALA A 62 5.94 8.00 -8.38
CA ALA A 62 6.50 8.14 -9.73
C ALA A 62 6.94 9.58 -10.02
N ALA A 63 6.09 10.57 -9.71
CA ALA A 63 6.40 11.98 -9.89
C ALA A 63 7.64 12.40 -9.07
N ARG A 64 7.74 11.96 -7.81
CA ARG A 64 8.90 12.24 -6.94
C ARG A 64 10.18 11.56 -7.43
N LEU A 65 10.08 10.40 -8.05
CA LEU A 65 11.20 9.67 -8.64
C LEU A 65 11.64 10.25 -10.00
N GLY A 66 10.81 11.07 -10.65
CA GLY A 66 11.00 11.48 -12.04
C GLY A 66 10.89 10.30 -13.01
N LYS A 67 10.02 9.32 -12.71
CA LYS A 67 9.82 8.09 -13.49
C LYS A 67 8.34 7.87 -13.79
N ASP A 68 8.01 6.94 -14.67
CA ASP A 68 6.63 6.54 -14.95
C ASP A 68 6.05 5.65 -13.83
N ALA A 69 4.73 5.67 -13.67
CA ALA A 69 4.00 4.81 -12.72
C ALA A 69 4.31 3.32 -12.93
N ASN A 70 4.49 2.89 -14.18
CA ASN A 70 4.83 1.50 -14.54
C ASN A 70 6.20 1.05 -14.00
N VAL A 71 7.06 2.00 -13.60
CA VAL A 71 8.35 1.73 -12.96
C VAL A 71 8.22 1.86 -11.44
N ALA A 72 7.47 2.84 -10.95
CA ALA A 72 7.27 3.07 -9.53
C ALA A 72 6.47 1.94 -8.87
N GLU A 73 5.39 1.47 -9.49
CA GLU A 73 4.48 0.49 -8.90
C GLU A 73 5.18 -0.85 -8.57
N PRO A 74 5.94 -1.50 -9.47
CA PRO A 74 6.66 -2.72 -9.12
C PRO A 74 7.74 -2.50 -8.05
N ALA A 75 8.43 -1.35 -8.08
CA ALA A 75 9.44 -1.01 -7.08
C ALA A 75 8.79 -0.82 -5.68
N ILE A 76 7.65 -0.13 -5.61
CA ILE A 76 6.86 0.01 -4.38
C ILE A 76 6.37 -1.35 -3.90
N ALA A 77 5.88 -2.22 -4.79
CA ALA A 77 5.42 -3.56 -4.42
C ALA A 77 6.55 -4.40 -3.79
N ALA A 78 7.75 -4.40 -4.40
CA ALA A 78 8.93 -5.07 -3.87
C ALA A 78 9.38 -4.47 -2.52
N ALA A 79 9.34 -3.14 -2.39
CA ALA A 79 9.64 -2.49 -1.12
C ALA A 79 8.59 -2.79 -0.05
N ALA A 80 7.30 -2.79 -0.39
CA ALA A 80 6.20 -3.04 0.54
C ALA A 80 6.21 -4.47 1.10
N ILE A 81 6.47 -5.48 0.27
CA ILE A 81 6.61 -6.85 0.78
C ILE A 81 7.81 -6.96 1.72
N THR A 82 8.92 -6.29 1.37
CA THR A 82 10.13 -6.28 2.17
C THR A 82 9.91 -5.61 3.52
N THR A 83 9.41 -4.38 3.53
CA THR A 83 9.13 -3.61 4.75
C THR A 83 8.05 -4.26 5.61
N THR A 84 7.06 -4.92 5.01
CA THR A 84 6.05 -5.71 5.75
C THR A 84 6.68 -6.88 6.48
N ILE A 85 7.56 -7.64 5.81
CA ILE A 85 8.28 -8.75 6.45
C ILE A 85 9.19 -8.22 7.57
N PHE A 86 9.90 -7.12 7.35
CA PHE A 86 10.71 -6.43 8.37
C PHE A 86 9.89 -6.05 9.60
N ALA A 87 8.75 -5.38 9.38
CA ALA A 87 7.86 -4.90 10.44
C ALA A 87 7.27 -6.06 11.26
N ARG A 88 6.93 -7.17 10.60
CA ARG A 88 6.26 -8.32 11.21
C ARG A 88 7.22 -9.38 11.75
N THR A 89 8.53 -9.23 11.54
CA THR A 89 9.52 -10.10 12.18
C THR A 89 9.73 -9.63 13.62
N SER A 90 9.65 -10.54 14.59
CA SER A 90 9.82 -10.19 16.01
C SER A 90 11.29 -10.17 16.44
N VAL A 91 12.13 -11.00 15.83
CA VAL A 91 13.58 -11.09 16.08
C VAL A 91 14.32 -10.01 15.31
N GLU A 92 15.22 -9.29 15.97
CA GLU A 92 16.13 -8.38 15.31
C GLU A 92 17.10 -9.19 14.43
N LEU A 93 16.97 -9.00 13.11
CA LEU A 93 17.81 -9.65 12.11
C LEU A 93 18.62 -8.55 11.44
N ALA A 94 19.90 -8.80 11.25
CA ALA A 94 20.78 -7.90 10.52
C ALA A 94 20.35 -7.80 9.04
N PRO A 95 20.72 -6.71 8.32
CA PRO A 95 20.41 -6.57 6.89
C PRO A 95 20.80 -7.81 6.07
N GLU A 96 21.97 -8.38 6.36
CA GLU A 96 22.45 -9.59 5.69
C GLU A 96 21.53 -10.79 5.88
N GLN A 97 21.04 -11.03 7.10
CA GLN A 97 20.13 -12.14 7.35
C GLN A 97 18.82 -12.00 6.58
N PHE A 98 18.34 -10.76 6.39
CA PHE A 98 17.18 -10.50 5.55
C PHE A 98 17.45 -10.69 4.07
N ARG A 99 18.62 -10.26 3.56
CA ARG A 99 19.02 -10.57 2.18
C ARG A 99 18.96 -12.07 1.90
N GLN A 100 19.48 -12.86 2.84
CA GLN A 100 19.45 -14.33 2.75
C GLN A 100 18.05 -14.93 2.67
N ILE A 101 17.02 -14.30 3.27
CA ILE A 101 15.63 -14.75 3.13
C ILE A 101 15.18 -14.69 1.67
N PHE A 102 15.42 -13.56 0.99
CA PHE A 102 15.00 -13.37 -0.39
C PHE A 102 15.82 -14.20 -1.39
N ILE A 103 17.11 -14.40 -1.12
CA ILE A 103 17.98 -15.30 -1.90
C ILE A 103 17.49 -16.74 -1.78
N LYS A 104 17.36 -17.27 -0.55
CA LYS A 104 16.95 -18.67 -0.30
C LYS A 104 15.54 -18.95 -0.83
N ALA A 105 14.64 -17.96 -0.81
CA ALA A 105 13.30 -18.10 -1.38
C ALA A 105 13.26 -18.03 -2.92
N GLY A 106 14.41 -17.78 -3.56
CA GLY A 106 14.57 -17.65 -5.01
C GLY A 106 13.92 -16.41 -5.59
N VAL A 107 13.76 -15.33 -4.81
CA VAL A 107 13.19 -14.07 -5.31
C VAL A 107 14.25 -13.25 -6.02
N ILE A 108 15.43 -13.13 -5.41
CA ILE A 108 16.62 -12.46 -5.96
C ILE A 108 17.80 -13.44 -5.96
N ASP A 109 18.84 -13.16 -6.75
CA ASP A 109 20.12 -13.86 -6.70
C ASP A 109 21.15 -13.06 -5.88
N GLU A 110 22.33 -13.61 -5.67
CA GLU A 110 23.42 -12.99 -4.91
C GLU A 110 23.86 -11.66 -5.55
N ALA A 111 23.94 -11.59 -6.87
CA ALA A 111 24.38 -10.39 -7.58
C ALA A 111 23.39 -9.22 -7.40
N LEU A 112 22.10 -9.50 -7.51
CA LEU A 112 21.05 -8.50 -7.28
C LEU A 112 20.97 -8.14 -5.79
N SER A 113 21.20 -9.09 -4.89
CA SER A 113 21.27 -8.85 -3.45
C SER A 113 22.37 -7.85 -3.06
N ASP A 114 23.56 -7.99 -3.64
CA ASP A 114 24.68 -7.07 -3.43
C ASP A 114 24.32 -5.65 -3.92
N ALA A 115 23.69 -5.54 -5.09
CA ALA A 115 23.24 -4.27 -5.64
C ALA A 115 22.12 -3.59 -4.81
N LEU A 116 21.44 -4.35 -3.95
CA LEU A 116 20.37 -3.88 -3.08
C LEU A 116 20.81 -3.63 -1.63
N GLU A 117 22.10 -3.70 -1.32
CA GLU A 117 22.65 -3.50 0.03
C GLU A 117 22.07 -2.26 0.71
N ASN A 118 22.21 -1.09 0.07
CA ASN A 118 21.71 0.18 0.60
C ASN A 118 20.19 0.15 0.85
N PHE A 119 19.41 -0.47 -0.05
CA PHE A 119 17.97 -0.58 0.10
C PHE A 119 17.60 -1.39 1.36
N PHE A 120 18.25 -2.54 1.59
CA PHE A 120 18.02 -3.34 2.77
C PHE A 120 18.45 -2.62 4.05
N GLU A 121 19.54 -1.87 4.03
CA GLU A 121 19.98 -1.04 5.16
C GLU A 121 18.96 0.06 5.49
N ILE A 122 18.45 0.77 4.48
CA ILE A 122 17.40 1.79 4.66
C ILE A 122 16.15 1.16 5.29
N ALA A 123 15.68 0.03 4.74
CA ALA A 123 14.50 -0.65 5.26
C ALA A 123 14.70 -1.17 6.70
N CYS A 124 15.91 -1.63 7.05
CA CYS A 124 16.26 -2.01 8.42
C CYS A 124 16.24 -0.81 9.36
N ALA A 125 16.80 0.32 8.95
CA ALA A 125 16.86 1.53 9.77
C ALA A 125 15.46 2.08 10.10
N GLU A 126 14.49 1.90 9.21
CA GLU A 126 13.10 2.33 9.40
C GLU A 126 12.21 1.29 10.11
N ARG A 127 12.76 0.14 10.49
CA ARG A 127 11.99 -0.99 11.03
C ARG A 127 11.08 -0.63 12.20
N GLN A 128 11.55 0.16 13.16
CA GLN A 128 10.74 0.52 14.32
C GLN A 128 9.53 1.39 13.93
N ALA A 129 9.71 2.33 13.01
CA ALA A 129 8.63 3.15 12.49
C ALA A 129 7.63 2.29 11.70
N LEU A 130 8.14 1.40 10.84
CA LEU A 130 7.34 0.44 10.07
C LEU A 130 6.53 -0.48 10.98
N ARG A 131 7.14 -1.04 12.02
CA ARG A 131 6.48 -1.90 13.00
C ARG A 131 5.38 -1.16 13.76
N SER A 132 5.69 0.01 14.29
CA SER A 132 4.70 0.85 14.99
C SER A 132 3.51 1.18 14.10
N GLN A 133 3.75 1.38 12.80
CA GLN A 133 2.71 1.66 11.82
C GLN A 133 1.88 0.42 11.47
N VAL A 134 2.51 -0.74 11.31
CA VAL A 134 1.80 -2.02 11.13
C VAL A 134 0.92 -2.31 12.34
N GLU A 135 1.45 -2.20 13.56
CA GLU A 135 0.71 -2.43 14.81
C GLU A 135 -0.50 -1.49 14.92
N ARG A 136 -0.32 -0.18 14.67
CA ARG A 136 -1.44 0.78 14.64
C ARG A 136 -2.50 0.43 13.59
N THR A 137 -2.07 -0.03 12.42
CA THR A 137 -2.97 -0.40 11.33
C THR A 137 -3.73 -1.67 11.67
N ASP A 138 -3.04 -2.66 12.25
CA ASP A 138 -3.61 -3.92 12.71
C ASP A 138 -4.63 -3.69 13.84
N ASP A 139 -4.31 -2.83 14.82
CA ASP A 139 -5.22 -2.42 15.89
C ASP A 139 -6.47 -1.71 15.34
N ALA A 140 -6.30 -0.82 14.36
CA ALA A 140 -7.42 -0.12 13.72
C ALA A 140 -8.35 -1.07 12.95
N ARG A 141 -7.81 -2.18 12.42
CA ARG A 141 -8.54 -3.21 11.66
C ARG A 141 -9.17 -4.30 12.53
N ALA A 142 -8.87 -4.34 13.83
CA ALA A 142 -9.18 -5.50 14.66
C ALA A 142 -10.68 -5.71 14.94
N VAL A 143 -11.52 -4.68 14.78
CA VAL A 143 -12.90 -4.70 15.30
C VAL A 143 -13.97 -4.64 14.21
N LEU A 144 -13.77 -3.80 13.18
CA LEU A 144 -14.74 -3.60 12.10
C LEU A 144 -14.08 -3.83 10.75
N PRO A 145 -14.85 -4.21 9.71
CA PRO A 145 -14.35 -4.27 8.34
C PRO A 145 -13.68 -2.97 7.97
N ASN A 146 -12.47 -3.07 7.43
CA ASN A 146 -11.70 -1.92 7.01
C ASN A 146 -11.87 -1.67 5.52
N LEU A 147 -11.84 -0.39 5.12
CA LEU A 147 -11.89 0.00 3.72
C LEU A 147 -10.67 -0.57 2.99
N ALA A 148 -10.91 -1.43 2.01
CA ALA A 148 -9.88 -2.05 1.18
C ALA A 148 -9.68 -1.26 -0.12
N SER A 149 -10.78 -0.84 -0.75
CA SER A 149 -10.74 0.04 -1.91
C SER A 149 -11.96 0.96 -1.99
N PHE A 150 -11.75 2.14 -2.57
CA PHE A 150 -12.82 3.08 -2.90
C PHE A 150 -12.58 3.65 -4.28
N THR A 151 -13.39 3.19 -5.24
CA THR A 151 -13.25 3.58 -6.65
C THR A 151 -14.47 4.38 -7.10
N LEU A 152 -14.23 5.49 -7.80
CA LEU A 152 -15.27 6.34 -8.37
C LEU A 152 -15.17 6.36 -9.90
N GLY A 153 -16.30 6.17 -10.57
CA GLY A 153 -16.46 6.34 -12.01
C GLY A 153 -17.58 7.33 -12.33
N ILE A 154 -17.54 7.93 -13.52
CA ILE A 154 -18.61 8.80 -14.01
C ILE A 154 -19.36 8.07 -15.13
N ASP A 155 -20.67 7.98 -14.99
CA ASP A 155 -21.58 7.46 -16.01
C ASP A 155 -22.60 8.53 -16.42
N VAL A 156 -23.20 8.41 -17.61
CA VAL A 156 -24.25 9.31 -18.10
C VAL A 156 -25.55 8.53 -18.23
N ARG A 157 -26.52 8.84 -17.38
CA ARG A 157 -27.86 8.25 -17.47
C ARG A 157 -28.69 9.01 -18.48
N VAL A 158 -29.26 8.28 -19.44
CA VAL A 158 -30.11 8.84 -20.49
C VAL A 158 -31.55 8.40 -20.23
N SER A 159 -32.45 9.38 -20.10
CA SER A 159 -33.90 9.12 -20.05
C SER A 159 -34.50 9.37 -21.41
N PHE A 160 -35.42 8.49 -21.82
CA PHE A 160 -36.17 8.60 -23.07
C PHE A 160 -37.65 8.89 -22.81
N GLU A 161 -38.28 9.60 -23.73
CA GLU A 161 -39.74 9.73 -23.81
C GLU A 161 -40.15 9.35 -25.24
N GLY A 162 -40.69 8.13 -25.39
CA GLY A 162 -40.81 7.50 -26.71
C GLY A 162 -39.42 7.21 -27.30
N ASN A 163 -39.19 7.68 -28.53
CA ASN A 163 -37.91 7.53 -29.22
C ASN A 163 -36.99 8.76 -29.08
N GLU A 164 -37.40 9.77 -28.30
CA GLU A 164 -36.62 11.00 -28.10
C GLU A 164 -35.90 10.97 -26.75
N VAL A 165 -34.68 11.50 -26.73
CA VAL A 165 -33.94 11.70 -25.48
C VAL A 165 -34.57 12.86 -24.72
N ARG A 166 -35.09 12.56 -23.53
CA ARG A 166 -35.70 13.54 -22.63
C ARG A 166 -34.67 14.26 -21.77
N SER A 167 -33.70 13.52 -21.24
CA SER A 167 -32.65 14.09 -20.39
C SER A 167 -31.40 13.22 -20.37
N MET A 168 -30.26 13.86 -20.09
CA MET A 168 -28.98 13.20 -19.81
C MET A 168 -28.45 13.73 -18.50
N VAL A 169 -28.17 12.86 -17.54
CA VAL A 169 -27.71 13.26 -16.20
C VAL A 169 -26.42 12.50 -15.89
N PRO A 170 -25.30 13.21 -15.66
CA PRO A 170 -24.09 12.57 -15.17
C PRO A 170 -24.31 12.10 -13.74
N VAL A 171 -23.88 10.88 -13.46
CA VAL A 171 -23.94 10.26 -12.14
C VAL A 171 -22.58 9.69 -11.79
N VAL A 172 -22.26 9.69 -10.50
CA VAL A 172 -21.09 9.01 -9.99
C VAL A 172 -21.49 7.59 -9.63
N VAL A 173 -20.74 6.61 -10.10
CA VAL A 173 -20.84 5.22 -9.68
C VAL A 173 -19.66 4.96 -8.74
N ALA A 174 -19.96 4.56 -7.51
CA ALA A 174 -18.95 4.25 -6.51
C ALA A 174 -18.94 2.75 -6.22
N ASN A 175 -17.73 2.22 -6.09
CA ASN A 175 -17.46 0.91 -5.54
C ASN A 175 -16.72 1.10 -4.21
N ILE A 176 -17.29 0.55 -3.14
CA ILE A 176 -16.69 0.48 -1.81
C ILE A 176 -16.45 -1.00 -1.53
N ASP A 177 -15.20 -1.36 -1.32
CA ASP A 177 -14.79 -2.71 -0.97
C ASP A 177 -14.13 -2.72 0.40
N THR A 178 -14.34 -3.80 1.15
CA THR A 178 -13.79 -3.97 2.49
C THR A 178 -13.03 -5.29 2.60
N ASP A 179 -12.24 -5.46 3.66
CA ASP A 179 -11.56 -6.73 3.94
C ASP A 179 -12.47 -7.85 4.47
N ALA A 180 -13.78 -7.57 4.66
CA ALA A 180 -14.75 -8.57 5.04
C ALA A 180 -15.33 -9.32 3.83
N GLU A 181 -15.38 -10.65 3.93
CA GLU A 181 -15.86 -11.51 2.85
C GLU A 181 -17.30 -11.16 2.45
N GLY A 182 -17.52 -10.98 1.14
CA GLY A 182 -18.83 -10.71 0.54
C GLY A 182 -19.37 -9.29 0.74
N GLN A 183 -18.58 -8.36 1.30
CA GLN A 183 -18.99 -6.97 1.52
C GLN A 183 -18.46 -6.03 0.44
N VAL A 184 -19.10 -6.06 -0.73
CA VAL A 184 -18.89 -5.08 -1.80
C VAL A 184 -20.14 -4.24 -1.95
N LEU A 185 -20.02 -2.93 -1.77
CA LEU A 185 -21.11 -1.97 -1.94
C LEU A 185 -20.93 -1.21 -3.25
N TRP A 186 -21.95 -1.29 -4.10
CA TRP A 186 -22.09 -0.44 -5.29
C TRP A 186 -23.19 0.58 -5.04
N CYS A 187 -22.89 1.86 -5.25
CA CYS A 187 -23.88 2.90 -5.13
C CYS A 187 -23.74 3.94 -6.24
N GLN A 188 -24.82 4.67 -6.49
CA GLN A 188 -24.85 5.80 -7.41
C GLN A 188 -25.10 7.08 -6.62
N MET A 189 -24.41 8.16 -6.98
CA MET A 189 -24.54 9.47 -6.35
C MET A 189 -24.70 10.58 -7.40
N THR A 190 -25.48 11.60 -7.07
CA THR A 190 -25.47 12.87 -7.82
C THR A 190 -24.26 13.71 -7.44
N LYS A 191 -24.01 14.79 -8.19
CA LYS A 191 -22.96 15.77 -7.88
C LYS A 191 -23.15 16.36 -6.47
N GLU A 192 -24.38 16.70 -6.10
CA GLU A 192 -24.71 17.31 -4.82
C GLU A 192 -24.46 16.33 -3.67
N GLN A 193 -24.80 15.05 -3.85
CA GLN A 193 -24.52 13.99 -2.87
C GLN A 193 -23.02 13.78 -2.69
N LEU A 194 -22.24 13.72 -3.79
CA LEU A 194 -20.78 13.62 -3.70
C LEU A 194 -20.17 14.84 -3.00
N THR A 195 -20.67 16.04 -3.31
CA THR A 195 -20.20 17.29 -2.68
C THR A 195 -20.46 17.27 -1.18
N ARG A 196 -21.63 16.78 -0.76
CA ARG A 196 -21.98 16.62 0.64
C ARG A 196 -21.09 15.59 1.33
N LEU A 197 -20.89 14.44 0.70
CA LEU A 197 -20.04 13.36 1.22
C LEU A 197 -18.60 13.83 1.44
N ARG A 198 -18.04 14.60 0.50
CA ARG A 198 -16.73 15.25 0.67
C ARG A 198 -16.67 16.12 1.92
N ALA A 199 -17.67 16.98 2.13
CA ALA A 199 -17.70 17.84 3.31
C ALA A 199 -17.81 17.03 4.63
N ASP A 200 -18.57 15.94 4.62
CA ASP A 200 -18.69 15.05 5.78
C ASP A 200 -17.36 14.31 6.05
N PHE A 201 -16.62 13.90 5.01
CA PHE A 201 -15.27 13.34 5.15
C PHE A 201 -14.25 14.37 5.68
N ASP A 202 -14.24 15.60 5.14
CA ASP A 202 -13.35 16.67 5.61
C ASP A 202 -13.59 16.97 7.10
N ALA A 203 -14.86 17.01 7.52
CA ALA A 203 -15.22 17.20 8.92
C ALA A 203 -14.84 16.00 9.82
N ALA A 204 -14.95 14.76 9.31
CA ALA A 204 -14.51 13.57 10.03
C ALA A 204 -12.98 13.54 10.20
N LEU A 205 -12.23 13.90 9.16
CA LEU A 205 -10.77 14.00 9.20
C LEU A 205 -10.30 15.02 10.24
N GLN A 206 -10.89 16.21 10.26
CA GLN A 206 -10.57 17.23 11.28
C GLN A 206 -10.81 16.72 12.71
N LYS A 207 -11.89 15.96 12.93
CA LYS A 207 -12.16 15.34 14.24
C LYS A 207 -11.13 14.27 14.59
N LEU A 208 -10.72 13.47 13.61
CA LEU A 208 -9.70 12.44 13.78
C LEU A 208 -8.36 13.07 14.18
N GLU A 209 -7.89 14.07 13.44
CA GLU A 209 -6.65 14.80 13.71
C GLU A 209 -6.68 15.46 15.10
N ALA A 210 -7.79 16.13 15.45
CA ALA A 210 -7.96 16.73 16.77
C ALA A 210 -7.91 15.68 17.90
N THR A 211 -8.43 14.48 17.65
CA THR A 211 -8.41 13.36 18.61
C THR A 211 -7.02 12.78 18.72
N GLN A 212 -6.32 12.53 17.61
CA GLN A 212 -4.94 12.07 17.58
C GLN A 212 -4.03 13.04 18.34
N LYS A 213 -4.17 14.35 18.13
CA LYS A 213 -3.41 15.37 18.87
C LYS A 213 -3.65 15.30 20.37
N LYS A 214 -4.90 15.11 20.82
CA LYS A 214 -5.23 14.95 22.25
C LYS A 214 -4.64 13.68 22.86
N LEU A 215 -4.52 12.62 22.07
CA LEU A 215 -3.92 11.35 22.47
C LEU A 215 -2.39 11.34 22.37
N GLY A 216 -1.76 12.43 21.91
CA GLY A 216 -0.30 12.48 21.69
C GLY A 216 0.17 11.63 20.50
N LEU A 217 -0.72 11.35 19.55
CA LEU A 217 -0.45 10.55 18.34
C LEU A 217 -0.12 11.41 17.10
N GLY A 218 -0.06 12.73 17.24
CA GLY A 218 0.28 13.66 16.15
C GLY A 218 1.78 13.76 15.91
N GLU A 219 2.16 13.80 14.63
CA GLU A 219 3.50 13.76 14.01
C GLU A 219 4.71 14.04 14.93
N GLY A 220 5.58 13.04 15.02
CA GLY A 220 7.03 13.18 15.09
C GLY A 220 7.65 12.72 13.78
#